data_AF-A0A9D6NN66-F1
#
_entry.id   AF-A0A9D6NN66-F1
#
_cell.length_a   1.000
_cell.length_b   1.000
_cell.length_c   1.000
_cell.angle_alpha   90.00
_cell.angle_beta   90.00
_cell.angle_gamma   90.00
#
_symmetry.space_group_name_H-M   'P 1'
#
loop_
_entity.id
_entity.type
_entity.pdbx_description
1 polymer ?
#
loop_
_entity_poly.entity_id
_entity_poly.type
_entity_poly.pdbx_seq_one_letter_code
_entity_poly.pdbx_strand_id
1 'polypeptide(L)' 'SGSVFYMMTGMHALHVFTGVLFLLFVYNHGRKGRYSAERHWPVEACANYWHFVDVVWIFFYPALYLIGTVAVE' A
#
# COMPACT_ATOMS: atom_id res chain seq x y z
N SER A 1 4.80 -20.43 14.13
CA SER A 1 5.60 -19.33 13.56
C SER A 1 5.36 -19.06 12.08
N GLY A 2 4.92 -20.02 11.25
CA GLY A 2 4.66 -19.77 9.81
C GLY A 2 3.29 -19.15 9.45
N SER A 3 2.22 -19.47 10.18
CA SER A 3 0.85 -19.04 9.84
C SER A 3 0.65 -17.52 9.88
N VAL A 4 1.22 -16.84 10.88
CA VAL A 4 1.16 -15.38 11.01
C VAL A 4 1.90 -14.71 9.86
N PHE A 5 3.08 -15.22 9.48
CA PHE A 5 3.84 -14.73 8.34
C PHE A 5 3.02 -14.82 7.04
N TYR A 6 2.47 -16.00 6.72
CA TYR A 6 1.66 -16.17 5.51
C TYR A 6 0.38 -15.32 5.50
N MET A 7 -0.28 -15.17 6.65
CA MET A 7 -1.48 -14.33 6.76
C MET A 7 -1.15 -12.85 6.53
N MET A 8 -0.02 -12.38 7.06
CA MET A 8 0.41 -10.99 6.92
C MET A 8 0.90 -10.67 5.51
N THR A 9 1.68 -11.57 4.90
CA THR A 9 2.09 -11.47 3.50
C THR A 9 0.87 -11.52 2.57
N GLY A 10 -0.10 -12.41 2.85
CA GLY A 10 -1.34 -12.50 2.08
C GLY A 10 -2.18 -11.23 2.16
N MET A 11 -2.36 -10.67 3.35
CA MET A 11 -3.05 -9.39 3.54
C MET A 11 -2.32 -8.24 2.84
N HIS A 12 -0.99 -8.20 2.89
CA HIS A 12 -0.20 -7.19 2.18
C HIS A 12 -0.35 -7.30 0.67
N ALA A 13 -0.28 -8.51 0.11
CA ALA A 13 -0.47 -8.72 -1.32
C ALA A 13 -1.87 -8.26 -1.78
N LEU A 14 -2.92 -8.54 -1.00
CA LEU A 14 -4.26 -8.02 -1.25
C LEU A 14 -4.30 -6.49 -1.20
N HIS A 15 -3.64 -5.90 -0.21
CA HIS A 15 -3.61 -4.45 -0.03
C HIS A 15 -2.90 -3.73 -1.20
N VAL A 16 -1.71 -4.21 -1.59
CA VAL A 16 -0.97 -3.73 -2.77
C VAL A 16 -1.84 -3.88 -4.02
N PHE A 17 -2.50 -5.02 -4.21
CA PHE A 17 -3.40 -5.21 -5.35
C PHE A 17 -4.53 -4.16 -5.38
N THR A 18 -5.18 -3.89 -4.24
CA THR A 18 -6.27 -2.91 -4.19
C THR A 18 -5.83 -1.49 -4.52
N GLY A 19 -4.66 -1.03 -4.06
CA GLY A 19 -4.25 0.33 -4.40
C GLY A 19 -3.56 0.46 -5.76
N VAL A 20 -2.98 -0.61 -6.34
CA VAL A 20 -2.64 -0.61 -7.79
C VAL A 20 -3.91 -0.40 -8.61
N LEU A 21 -5.03 -1.02 -8.24
CA LEU A 21 -6.32 -0.78 -8.87
C LEU A 21 -6.78 0.68 -8.73
N PHE A 22 -6.65 1.29 -7.54
CA PHE A 22 -6.98 2.71 -7.36
C PHE A 22 -6.09 3.63 -8.22
N LEU A 23 -4.78 3.38 -8.27
CA LEU A 23 -3.86 4.13 -9.10
C LEU A 23 -4.16 3.97 -10.59
N LEU A 24 -4.49 2.75 -11.04
CA LEU A 24 -4.95 2.50 -12.42
C LEU A 24 -6.24 3.24 -12.74
N PHE A 25 -7.18 3.31 -11.80
CA PHE A 25 -8.45 4.00 -11.97
C PHE A 25 -8.24 5.52 -12.15
N VAL A 26 -7.42 6.11 -11.28
CA VAL A 26 -7.01 7.51 -11.36
C VAL A 26 -6.23 7.76 -12.65
N TYR A 27 -5.29 6.91 -13.02
CA TYR A 27 -4.55 7.03 -14.28
C TYR A 27 -5.48 7.03 -15.50
N ASN A 28 -6.42 6.08 -15.56
CA ASN A 28 -7.39 5.98 -16.65
C ASN A 28 -8.36 7.18 -16.68
N HIS A 29 -8.76 7.70 -15.53
CA HIS A 29 -9.55 8.93 -15.45
C HIS A 29 -8.76 10.16 -15.91
N GLY A 30 -7.46 10.24 -15.61
CA GLY A 30 -6.58 11.30 -16.07
C GLY A 30 -6.40 11.31 -17.59
N ARG A 31 -6.25 10.13 -18.20
CA ARG A 31 -6.20 9.98 -19.67
C ARG A 31 -7.46 10.48 -20.39
N LYS A 32 -8.61 10.46 -19.71
CA LYS A 32 -9.88 11.00 -20.23
C LYS A 32 -10.02 12.52 -20.05
N GLY A 33 -8.96 13.20 -19.59
CA GLY A 33 -8.95 14.67 -19.40
C GLY A 33 -9.79 15.14 -18.21
N ARG A 34 -10.11 14.25 -17.26
CA ARG A 34 -10.98 14.60 -16.10
C ARG A 34 -10.25 15.37 -14.99
N TYR A 35 -8.93 15.49 -15.07
CA TYR A 35 -8.12 16.22 -14.11
C TYR A 35 -7.44 17.40 -14.79
N SER A 36 -7.45 18.56 -14.14
CA SER A 36 -6.66 19.73 -14.51
C SER A 36 -5.72 20.09 -13.36
N ALA A 37 -4.80 21.04 -13.57
CA ALA A 37 -3.92 21.57 -12.52
C ALA A 37 -4.68 22.16 -11.31
N GLU A 38 -5.98 22.44 -11.43
CA GLU A 38 -6.82 22.90 -10.30
C GLU A 38 -7.73 21.78 -9.75
N ARG A 39 -7.88 20.66 -10.48
CA ARG A 39 -8.74 19.53 -10.11
C ARG A 39 -7.96 18.21 -10.12
N HIS A 40 -6.80 18.17 -9.46
CA HIS A 40 -6.01 16.95 -9.24
C HIS A 40 -6.12 16.40 -7.82
N TRP A 41 -6.90 17.02 -6.94
CA TRP A 41 -7.10 16.57 -5.55
C TRP A 41 -7.38 15.06 -5.41
N PRO A 42 -8.20 14.40 -6.25
CA PRO A 42 -8.42 12.96 -6.16
C PRO A 42 -7.16 12.13 -6.46
N VAL A 43 -6.28 12.65 -7.31
CA VAL A 43 -5.00 12.03 -7.67
C VAL A 43 -4.04 12.10 -6.48
N GLU A 44 -3.90 13.30 -5.89
CA GLU A 44 -3.07 13.51 -4.71
C GLU A 44 -3.57 12.71 -3.50
N ALA A 45 -4.87 12.68 -3.27
CA ALA A 45 -5.46 11.91 -2.19
C ALA A 45 -5.15 10.41 -2.35
N CYS A 46 -5.27 9.86 -3.56
CA CYS A 46 -4.92 8.46 -3.82
C CYS A 46 -3.41 8.20 -3.68
N ALA A 47 -2.55 9.10 -4.16
CA ALA A 47 -1.11 8.98 -4.03
C ALA A 47 -0.66 9.07 -2.57
N ASN A 48 -1.19 10.02 -1.80
CA ASN A 48 -0.90 10.17 -0.38
C ASN A 48 -1.39 8.98 0.44
N TYR A 49 -2.57 8.44 0.12
CA TYR A 49 -3.06 7.20 0.74
C TYR A 49 -2.12 6.02 0.46
N TRP A 50 -1.71 5.85 -0.81
CA TRP A 50 -0.79 4.80 -1.22
C TRP A 50 0.57 4.92 -0.51
N HIS A 51 1.14 6.12 -0.48
CA HIS A 51 2.41 6.38 0.21
C HIS A 51 2.32 6.18 1.73
N PHE A 52 1.24 6.60 2.36
CA PHE A 52 1.04 6.39 3.80
C PHE A 52 1.07 4.90 4.16
N VAL A 53 0.36 4.08 3.39
CA VAL A 53 0.31 2.64 3.57
C VAL A 53 1.68 1.99 3.34
N ASP A 54 2.40 2.39 2.29
CA ASP A 54 3.74 1.88 1.97
C ASP A 54 4.74 2.15 3.11
N VAL A 55 4.72 3.37 3.65
CA VAL A 55 5.56 3.77 4.78
C VAL A 55 5.25 2.93 6.02
N VAL A 56 3.98 2.76 6.40
CA VAL A 56 3.59 1.91 7.54
C VAL A 56 4.10 0.48 7.35
N TRP A 57 4.02 -0.05 6.13
CA TRP A 57 4.48 -1.40 5.83
C TRP A 57 5.99 -1.57 5.98
N ILE A 58 6.78 -0.60 5.50
CA ILE A 58 8.23 -0.55 5.66
C ILE A 58 8.65 -0.60 7.14
N PHE A 59 7.86 -0.04 8.06
CA PHE A 59 8.16 -0.12 9.50
C PHE A 59 7.65 -1.42 10.14
N PHE A 60 6.46 -1.90 9.77
CA PHE A 60 5.84 -3.08 10.38
C PHE A 60 6.52 -4.39 9.96
N TYR A 61 6.94 -4.53 8.70
CA TYR A 61 7.52 -5.77 8.18
C TYR A 61 8.84 -6.12 8.88
N PRO A 62 9.84 -5.22 9.01
CA PRO A 62 11.06 -5.49 9.76
C PRO A 62 10.79 -5.64 11.25
N ALA A 63 9.89 -4.86 11.84
CA ALA A 63 9.57 -5.00 13.27
C ALA A 63 9.06 -6.41 13.61
N LEU A 64 8.19 -6.97 12.77
CA LEU A 64 7.64 -8.31 12.97
C LEU A 64 8.62 -9.42 12.59
N TYR A 65 9.50 -9.19 11.61
CA TYR A 65 10.59 -10.10 11.29
C TYR A 65 11.64 -10.13 12.41
N LEU A 66 12.08 -8.96 12.91
CA LEU A 66 13.07 -8.80 13.97
C LEU A 66 12.57 -9.32 15.31
N ILE A 67 11.35 -8.98 15.73
CA ILE A 67 10.73 -9.54 16.95
C ILE A 67 10.54 -11.05 16.80
N GLY A 68 10.13 -11.51 15.61
CA GLY A 68 9.99 -12.92 15.30
C GLY A 68 11.30 -13.71 15.34
N THR A 69 12.44 -13.10 14.98
CA THR A 69 13.77 -13.73 15.12
C THR A 69 14.32 -13.63 16.54
N VAL A 70 14.09 -12.52 17.27
CA VAL A 70 14.58 -12.33 18.64
C VAL A 70 13.84 -13.20 19.66
N ALA A 71 12.54 -13.47 19.45
CA ALA A 71 11.76 -14.33 20.35
C ALA A 71 12.00 -15.84 20.14
N VAL A 72 12.88 -16.22 19.21
CA VAL A 72 13.22 -17.62 18.88
C VAL A 72 14.63 -17.98 19.39
N GLU A 73 15.33 -17.05 20.05
CA GLU A 73 16.52 -17.32 20.86
C GLU A 73 16.16 -17.39 22.35
#